data_AF-A0A7K3LSG0-F1
#
_entry.id   AF-A0A7K3LSG0-F1
#
_cell.length_a   1.000
_cell.length_b   1.000
_cell.length_c   1.000
_cell.angle_alpha   90.00
_cell.angle_beta   90.00
_cell.angle_gamma   90.00
#
_symmetry.space_group_name_H-M   'P 1'
#
loop_
_entity.id
_entity.type
_entity.pdbx_description
1 polymer ?
#
loop_
_entity_poly.entity_id
_entity_poly.type
_entity_poly.pdbx_seq_one_letter_code
_entity_poly.pdbx_strand_id
1 'polypeptide(L)'
;MPLIGAGGQALYDSLSQDGDPASLTALITEAARAKDRLDRLHALMAGDDNVWMHLVPSRGNAEVLEIRMDAAPQEARQLATVFRQLLVEIDRRRGGDEQGSDDLDGI
;
A
#
# COMPACT_ATOMS: atom_id res chain seq x y z
N MET A 1 12.77 -5.08 -13.55
CA MET A 1 12.22 -4.06 -12.63
C MET A 1 10.79 -4.50 -12.32
N PRO A 2 10.36 -4.66 -11.06
CA PRO A 2 9.00 -5.15 -10.83
C PRO A 2 8.02 -4.10 -11.35
N LEU A 3 7.17 -4.50 -12.29
CA LEU A 3 6.18 -3.65 -12.94
C LEU A 3 5.20 -3.14 -11.88
N ILE A 4 5.14 -1.80 -11.72
CA ILE A 4 4.08 -1.13 -10.97
C ILE A 4 2.79 -1.28 -11.80
N GLY A 5 1.69 -1.65 -11.14
CA GLY A 5 0.35 -1.76 -11.73
C GLY A 5 -0.29 -0.38 -11.93
N ALA A 6 -1.49 -0.36 -12.51
CA ALA A 6 -2.16 0.91 -12.86
C ALA A 6 -2.43 1.80 -11.63
N GLY A 7 -2.87 1.21 -10.52
CA GLY A 7 -3.17 1.95 -9.29
C GLY A 7 -1.91 2.51 -8.62
N GLY A 8 -0.85 1.72 -8.57
CA GLY A 8 0.46 2.15 -8.09
C GLY A 8 1.08 3.21 -8.99
N GLN A 9 0.94 3.09 -10.31
CA GLN A 9 1.50 4.04 -11.26
C GLN A 9 0.83 5.41 -11.11
N ALA A 10 -0.51 5.45 -11.01
CA ALA A 10 -1.24 6.68 -10.76
C ALA A 10 -0.81 7.36 -9.45
N LEU A 11 -0.56 6.58 -8.39
CA LEU A 11 -0.04 7.12 -7.13
C LEU A 11 1.38 7.66 -7.30
N TYR A 12 2.27 6.90 -7.94
CA TYR A 12 3.64 7.32 -8.23
C TYR A 12 3.66 8.66 -8.96
N ASP A 13 2.92 8.75 -10.06
CA ASP A 13 2.84 9.97 -10.89
C ASP A 13 2.30 11.16 -10.10
N SER A 14 1.40 10.92 -9.12
CA SER A 14 0.85 11.99 -8.28
C SER A 14 1.78 12.51 -7.19
N LEU A 15 2.76 11.71 -6.76
CA LEU A 15 3.64 12.02 -5.62
C LEU A 15 5.07 12.39 -6.04
N SER A 16 5.54 11.85 -7.16
CA SER A 16 6.88 12.10 -7.70
C SER A 16 7.00 13.51 -8.24
N GLN A 17 8.13 14.13 -7.96
CA GLN A 17 8.50 15.45 -8.48
C GLN A 17 9.91 15.40 -9.06
N ASP A 18 10.17 16.26 -10.05
CA ASP A 18 11.50 16.42 -10.61
C ASP A 18 12.46 16.94 -9.52
N GLY A 19 13.61 16.27 -9.37
CA GLY A 19 14.60 16.62 -8.36
C GLY A 19 14.45 15.89 -7.01
N ASP A 20 13.49 14.97 -6.89
CA ASP A 20 13.35 14.15 -5.70
C ASP A 20 14.66 13.43 -5.34
N PRO A 21 15.12 13.50 -4.08
CA PRO A 21 16.27 12.71 -3.68
C PRO A 21 15.94 11.22 -3.84
N ALA A 22 16.96 10.42 -4.15
CA ALA A 22 16.79 8.99 -4.39
C ALA A 22 16.08 8.25 -3.24
N SER A 23 16.28 8.72 -2.00
CA SER A 23 15.62 8.17 -0.81
C SER A 23 14.12 8.44 -0.78
N LEU A 24 13.66 9.62 -1.24
CA LEU A 24 12.24 9.95 -1.36
C LEU A 24 11.60 9.21 -2.53
N THR A 25 12.31 9.14 -3.67
CA THR A 25 11.89 8.35 -4.84
C THR A 25 11.67 6.88 -4.48
N ALA A 26 12.56 6.31 -3.66
CA ALA A 26 12.41 4.94 -3.16
C ALA A 26 11.16 4.77 -2.29
N LEU A 27 10.86 5.71 -1.38
CA LEU A 27 9.66 5.67 -0.56
C LEU A 27 8.38 5.76 -1.40
N ILE A 28 8.35 6.66 -2.39
CA ILE A 28 7.21 6.80 -3.32
C ILE A 28 7.01 5.50 -4.11
N THR A 29 8.11 4.88 -4.56
CA THR A 29 8.07 3.58 -5.26
C THR A 29 7.48 2.47 -4.39
N GLU A 30 7.86 2.39 -3.11
CA GLU A 30 7.30 1.39 -2.20
C GLU A 30 5.83 1.68 -1.86
N ALA A 31 5.43 2.95 -1.75
CA ALA A 31 4.03 3.34 -1.57
C ALA A 31 3.18 2.90 -2.78
N ALA A 32 3.68 3.09 -4.01
CA ALA A 32 3.04 2.63 -5.23
C ALA A 32 2.84 1.10 -5.25
N ARG A 33 3.87 0.33 -4.88
CA ARG A 33 3.76 -1.14 -4.79
C ARG A 33 2.78 -1.59 -3.71
N ALA A 34 2.77 -0.91 -2.56
CA ALA A 34 1.81 -1.18 -1.50
C ALA A 34 0.37 -0.91 -1.97
N LYS A 35 0.15 0.15 -2.76
CA LYS A 35 -1.15 0.44 -3.38
C LYS A 35 -1.58 -0.68 -4.33
N ASP A 36 -0.73 -1.13 -5.25
CA ASP A 36 -1.08 -2.23 -6.15
C ASP A 36 -1.45 -3.51 -5.38
N ARG A 37 -0.74 -3.79 -4.27
CA ARG A 37 -1.02 -4.96 -3.46
C ARG A 37 -2.32 -4.82 -2.66
N LEU A 38 -2.67 -3.61 -2.22
CA LEU A 38 -4.00 -3.32 -1.65
C LEU A 38 -5.11 -3.50 -2.69
N ASP A 39 -4.90 -3.10 -3.94
CA ASP A 39 -5.87 -3.30 -5.02
C ASP A 39 -6.13 -4.78 -5.30
N ARG A 40 -5.06 -5.58 -5.34
CA ARG A 40 -5.20 -7.04 -5.48
C ARG A 40 -5.93 -7.67 -4.31
N LEU A 41 -5.59 -7.29 -3.08
CA LEU A 41 -6.31 -7.78 -1.90
C LEU A 41 -7.78 -7.36 -1.91
N HIS A 42 -8.09 -6.16 -2.39
CA HIS A 42 -9.46 -5.71 -2.57
C HIS A 42 -10.20 -6.54 -3.63
N ALA A 43 -9.60 -6.76 -4.80
CA ALA A 43 -10.17 -7.60 -5.87
C ALA A 43 -10.43 -9.03 -5.39
N LEU A 44 -9.47 -9.62 -4.64
CA LEU A 44 -9.62 -10.93 -4.01
C LEU A 44 -10.79 -10.98 -3.03
N MET A 45 -10.92 -9.97 -2.15
CA MET A 45 -12.03 -9.89 -1.19
C MET A 45 -13.38 -9.58 -1.86
N ALA A 46 -13.37 -8.87 -3.00
CA ALA A 46 -14.56 -8.54 -3.77
C ALA A 46 -15.06 -9.71 -4.65
N GLY A 47 -14.25 -10.78 -4.79
CA GLY A 47 -14.57 -11.93 -5.63
C GLY A 47 -14.38 -11.67 -7.14
N ASP A 48 -13.64 -10.62 -7.50
CA ASP A 48 -13.35 -10.23 -8.89
C ASP A 48 -12.07 -10.91 -9.44
N ASP A 49 -11.24 -11.46 -8.54
CA ASP A 49 -10.06 -12.24 -8.94
C ASP A 49 -10.39 -13.74 -8.97
N ASN A 50 -9.98 -14.41 -10.06
CA ASN A 50 -10.42 -15.77 -10.42
C ASN A 50 -9.92 -16.90 -9.49
N VAL A 51 -9.26 -16.61 -8.35
CA VAL A 51 -8.51 -17.61 -7.57
C VAL A 51 -8.59 -17.40 -6.06
N TRP A 52 -8.69 -18.55 -5.38
CA TRP A 52 -8.34 -18.87 -3.99
C TRP A 52 -9.36 -18.67 -2.89
N MET A 53 -10.23 -19.67 -2.81
CA MET A 53 -10.84 -20.11 -1.57
C MET A 53 -10.42 -21.57 -1.32
N HIS A 54 -9.86 -21.87 -0.16
CA HIS A 54 -9.72 -23.25 0.29
C HIS A 54 -11.05 -23.68 0.90
N LEU A 55 -11.73 -24.62 0.26
CA LEU A 55 -12.88 -25.31 0.84
C LEU A 55 -12.35 -26.25 1.92
N VAL A 56 -12.56 -25.89 3.18
CA VAL A 56 -12.25 -26.80 4.30
C VAL A 56 -13.53 -27.54 4.68
N PRO A 57 -13.46 -28.86 4.93
CA PRO A 57 -14.60 -29.60 5.46
C PRO A 57 -15.05 -28.98 6.78
N SER A 58 -16.35 -28.68 6.92
CA SER A 58 -16.88 -28.24 8.21
C SER A 58 -16.66 -29.34 9.25
N ARG A 59 -16.18 -28.99 10.46
CA ARG A 59 -15.91 -29.97 11.52
C ARG A 59 -17.19 -30.73 11.86
N GLY A 60 -17.26 -32.01 11.46
CA GLY A 60 -18.36 -32.91 11.81
C GLY A 60 -19.48 -33.03 10.77
N ASN A 61 -19.41 -32.35 9.62
CA ASN A 61 -20.37 -32.54 8.53
C ASN A 61 -19.69 -32.45 7.15
N ALA A 62 -19.56 -33.59 6.48
CA ALA A 62 -18.93 -33.71 5.17
C ALA A 62 -19.76 -33.10 4.02
N GLU A 63 -21.02 -32.74 4.27
CA GLU A 63 -21.90 -32.11 3.27
C GLU A 63 -21.82 -30.58 3.28
N VAL A 64 -21.14 -29.98 4.26
CA VAL A 64 -20.98 -28.52 4.38
C VAL A 64 -19.51 -28.14 4.16
N LEU A 65 -19.26 -27.36 3.12
CA LEU A 65 -17.93 -26.78 2.85
C LEU A 65 -17.90 -25.36 3.41
N GLU A 66 -16.93 -25.08 4.29
CA GLU A 66 -16.68 -23.75 4.83
C GLU A 66 -15.60 -23.07 3.99
N ILE A 67 -15.87 -21.83 3.56
CA ILE A 67 -14.89 -20.97 2.89
C ILE A 67 -14.31 -20.03 3.96
N ARG A 68 -13.03 -20.21 4.28
CA ARG A 68 -12.31 -19.33 5.21
C ARG A 68 -11.39 -18.38 4.47
N MET A 69 -11.75 -17.10 4.45
CA MET A 69 -10.93 -16.02 3.91
C MET A 69 -10.20 -15.27 5.04
N ASP A 70 -9.49 -15.98 5.90
CA ASP A 70 -9.01 -15.35 7.15
C ASP A 70 -7.77 -14.47 6.93
N ALA A 71 -6.87 -14.90 6.04
CA ALA A 71 -5.58 -14.25 5.86
C ALA A 71 -5.68 -12.93 5.07
N ALA A 72 -6.47 -12.88 3.99
CA ALA A 72 -6.52 -11.71 3.11
C ALA A 72 -7.03 -10.42 3.79
N PRO A 73 -8.12 -10.44 4.59
CA PRO A 73 -8.54 -9.27 5.35
C PRO A 73 -7.56 -8.86 6.45
N GLN A 74 -6.80 -9.80 7.01
CA GLN A 74 -5.76 -9.50 7.98
C GLN A 74 -4.55 -8.83 7.32
N GLU A 75 -4.07 -9.41 6.21
CA GLU A 75 -2.99 -8.84 5.39
C GLU A 75 -3.34 -7.46 4.87
N ALA A 76 -4.58 -7.25 4.41
CA ALA A 76 -5.06 -5.95 3.94
C ALA A 76 -4.98 -4.87 5.02
N ARG A 77 -5.36 -5.18 6.27
CA ARG A 77 -5.26 -4.24 7.40
C ARG A 77 -3.82 -3.92 7.77
N GLN A 78 -2.95 -4.93 7.79
CA GLN A 78 -1.52 -4.74 8.07
C GLN A 78 -0.86 -3.89 6.98
N LEU A 79 -1.10 -4.22 5.72
CA LEU A 79 -0.56 -3.47 4.58
C LEU A 79 -1.10 -2.04 4.54
N ALA A 80 -2.39 -1.82 4.84
CA ALA A 80 -2.97 -0.48 4.92
C ALA A 80 -2.31 0.38 6.00
N THR A 81 -1.81 -0.24 7.07
CA THR A 81 -1.08 0.47 8.13
C THR A 81 0.30 0.90 7.65
N VAL A 82 1.04 0.00 7.01
CA VAL A 82 2.32 0.32 6.37
C VAL A 82 2.15 1.40 5.30
N PHE A 83 1.11 1.28 4.47
CA PHE A 83 0.79 2.24 3.42
C PHE A 83 0.57 3.65 3.99
N ARG A 84 -0.23 3.79 5.06
CA ARG A 84 -0.41 5.10 5.73
C ARG A 84 0.90 5.65 6.28
N GLN A 85 1.75 4.81 6.86
CA GLN A 85 3.05 5.24 7.38
C GLN A 85 3.97 5.76 6.27
N LEU A 86 3.98 5.09 5.11
CA LEU A 86 4.73 5.56 3.94
C LEU A 86 4.23 6.92 3.47
N LEU A 87 2.91 7.13 3.36
CA LEU A 87 2.34 8.41 2.94
C LEU A 87 2.67 9.54 3.93
N VAL A 88 2.56 9.28 5.24
CA VAL A 88 2.92 10.28 6.27
C VAL A 88 4.41 10.62 6.21
N GLU A 89 5.29 9.64 6.00
CA GLU A 89 6.72 9.90 5.90
C GLU A 89 7.09 10.68 4.62
N ILE A 90 6.41 10.40 3.50
CA ILE A 90 6.56 11.16 2.25
C ILE A 90 6.12 12.62 2.47
N ASP A 91 4.95 12.83 3.05
CA ASP A 91 4.42 14.17 3.36
C ASP A 91 5.30 14.95 4.33
N ARG A 92 5.78 14.29 5.40
CA ARG A 92 6.71 14.88 6.37
C ARG A 92 8.02 15.35 5.72
N ARG A 93 8.56 14.59 4.76
CA ARG A 93 9.78 14.97 4.04
C ARG A 93 9.54 16.13 3.08
N ARG A 94 8.35 16.23 2.50
CA ARG A 94 7.95 17.36 1.66
C ARG A 94 7.79 18.64 2.49
N GLY A 95 7.05 18.58 3.60
CA GLY A 95 6.83 19.74 4.48
C GLY A 95 8.05 20.14 5.31
N GLY A 96 9.01 19.24 5.52
CA GLY A 96 10.26 19.51 6.22
C GLY A 96 11.27 20.32 5.41
N ASP A 97 11.16 20.35 4.07
CA ASP A 97 12.06 21.11 3.20
C ASP A 97 11.69 22.60 3.11
N GLU A 98 10.46 23.00 3.50
CA GLU A 98 10.01 24.40 3.50
C GLU A 98 10.40 25.18 4.78
N GLN A 99 10.83 24.50 5.86
CA GLN A 99 11.17 25.12 7.16
C GLN A 99 12.69 25.24 7.41
N GLY A 100 13.47 25.46 6.35
CA GLY A 100 14.94 25.46 6.38
C GLY A 100 15.65 26.79 6.12
N SER A 101 14.98 27.97 6.16
CA SER A 101 15.69 29.24 5.87
C SER A 101 15.27 30.51 6.64
N ASP A 102 14.60 30.44 7.80
CA ASP A 102 14.15 31.67 8.50
C ASP A 102 14.68 31.88 9.93
N ASP A 103 15.80 31.26 10.30
CA ASP A 103 16.45 31.52 11.60
C ASP A 103 17.92 31.96 11.45
N LEU A 104 18.17 32.96 10.60
CA LEU A 104 19.37 33.79 10.66
C LEU A 104 19.04 35.26 10.32
N ASP A 105 18.19 35.91 11.13
CA ASP A 105 18.31 37.35 11.35
C ASP A 105 17.49 37.80 12.57
N GLY A 106 18.20 38.23 13.63
CA GLY A 106 17.63 39.18 14.59
C GLY A 106 17.65 38.79 16.07
N ILE A 107 18.81 39.04 16.69
CA ILE A 107 19.07 39.73 17.99
C ILE A 107 20.14 39.00 18.82
#